data_AF-A0A1Q8QX05-F1
#
_entry.id   AF-A0A1Q8QX05-F1
#
_cell.length_a   1.000
_cell.length_b   1.000
_cell.length_c   1.000
_cell.angle_alpha   90.00
_cell.angle_beta   90.00
_cell.angle_gamma   90.00
#
_symmetry.space_group_name_H-M   'P 1'
#
loop_
_entity.id
_entity.type
_entity.pdbx_description
1 polymer ?
#
loop_
_entity_poly.entity_id
_entity_poly.type
_entity_poly.pdbx_seq_one_letter_code
_entity_poly.pdbx_strand_id
1 'polypeptide(L)' 'MRERNQVVYAGRKMRKARLEAAIGTQKELAEKTGIPANIISDLERGKRQMSPTWAKRIAEAVGGNWTDFID' A
#
# COMPACT_ATOMS: atom_id res chain seq x y z
N MET A 1 14.23 -4.63 -16.57
CA MET A 1 14.44 -3.63 -15.51
C MET A 1 13.18 -2.81 -15.16
N ARG A 2 12.13 -2.80 -16.00
CA ARG A 2 10.94 -1.94 -15.81
C ARG A 2 10.04 -2.32 -14.62
N GLU A 3 9.74 -3.61 -14.43
CA GLU A 3 8.79 -4.07 -13.38
C GLU A 3 9.23 -3.75 -11.95
N ARG A 4 10.52 -3.91 -11.61
CA ARG A 4 11.02 -3.58 -10.25
C ARG A 4 10.87 -2.10 -9.91
N ASN A 5 11.05 -1.20 -10.88
CA ASN A 5 10.90 0.24 -10.65
C ASN A 5 9.44 0.62 -10.38
N GLN A 6 8.50 -0.03 -11.09
CA GLN A 6 7.06 0.18 -10.93
C GLN A 6 6.58 -0.24 -9.54
N VAL A 7 6.99 -1.43 -9.07
CA VAL A 7 6.66 -1.93 -7.72
C VAL A 7 7.19 -0.99 -6.61
N VAL A 8 8.40 -0.47 -6.76
CA VAL A 8 8.97 0.49 -5.80
C VAL A 8 8.18 1.81 -5.79
N TYR A 9 7.77 2.30 -6.95
CA TYR A 9 6.98 3.53 -7.07
C TYR A 9 5.60 3.40 -6.44
N ALA A 10 4.89 2.29 -6.71
CA ALA A 10 3.63 1.96 -6.07
C ALA A 10 3.75 1.86 -4.54
N GLY A 11 4.83 1.25 -4.03
CA GLY A 11 5.12 1.20 -2.59
C GLY A 11 5.29 2.58 -1.94
N ARG A 12 5.98 3.51 -2.62
CA ARG A 12 6.11 4.89 -2.16
C ARG A 12 4.79 5.65 -2.16
N LYS A 13 3.97 5.47 -3.20
CA LYS A 13 2.61 6.03 -3.28
C LYS A 13 1.74 5.55 -2.13
N MET A 14 1.74 4.24 -1.86
CA MET A 14 1.01 3.65 -0.75
C MET A 14 1.43 4.26 0.60
N ARG A 15 2.73 4.36 0.87
CA ARG A 15 3.23 4.98 2.11
C ARG A 15 2.78 6.42 2.24
N LYS A 16 2.82 7.19 1.16
CA LYS A 16 2.37 8.58 1.13
C LYS A 16 0.87 8.67 1.47
N ALA A 17 0.04 7.88 0.79
CA ALA A 17 -1.41 7.85 1.02
C ALA A 17 -1.75 7.48 2.48
N ARG A 18 -1.05 6.50 3.07
CA ARG A 18 -1.22 6.13 4.48
C ARG A 18 -0.97 7.33 5.42
N LEU A 19 0.10 8.09 5.18
CA LEU A 19 0.43 9.26 6.00
C LEU A 19 -0.56 10.42 5.78
N GLU A 20 -1.01 10.65 4.55
CA GLU A 20 -2.03 11.65 4.22
C GLU A 20 -3.39 11.32 4.84
N ALA A 21 -3.70 10.03 5.00
CA ALA A 21 -4.88 9.55 5.74
C ALA A 21 -4.74 9.59 7.27
N ALA A 22 -3.68 10.23 7.79
CA ALA A 22 -3.35 10.31 9.22
C ALA A 22 -3.12 8.95 9.91
N ILE A 23 -2.78 7.90 9.15
CA ILE A 23 -2.46 6.57 9.69
C ILE A 23 -0.96 6.49 9.98
N GLY A 24 -0.60 6.66 11.24
CA GLY A 24 0.79 6.89 11.66
C GLY A 24 1.69 5.66 11.48
N THR A 25 1.12 4.46 11.61
CA THR A 25 1.91 3.22 11.63
C THR A 25 1.42 2.17 10.62
N GLN A 26 2.34 1.27 10.22
CA GLN A 26 1.99 0.11 9.40
C GLN A 26 1.06 -0.87 10.16
N LYS A 27 1.16 -0.91 11.50
CA LYS A 27 0.30 -1.71 12.37
C LYS A 27 -1.14 -1.18 12.35
N GLU A 28 -1.32 0.13 12.42
CA GLU A 28 -2.64 0.75 12.35
C GLU A 28 -3.31 0.53 10.99
N LEU A 29 -2.55 0.64 9.89
CA LEU A 29 -3.08 0.28 8.56
C LEU A 29 -3.43 -1.21 8.48
N ALA A 30 -2.62 -2.08 9.08
CA ALA A 30 -2.89 -3.51 9.14
C ALA A 30 -4.20 -3.82 9.87
N GLU A 31 -4.47 -3.14 10.98
CA GLU A 31 -5.72 -3.27 11.75
C GLU A 31 -6.93 -2.79 10.94
N LYS A 32 -6.84 -1.63 10.28
CA LYS A 32 -7.92 -1.07 9.45
C LYS A 32 -8.23 -1.93 8.22
N THR A 33 -7.19 -2.43 7.57
CA THR A 33 -7.35 -3.20 6.32
C THR A 33 -7.59 -4.67 6.57
N GLY A 34 -7.16 -5.22 7.70
CA GLY A 34 -7.05 -6.66 7.97
C GLY A 34 -5.93 -7.36 7.18
N ILE A 35 -4.95 -6.60 6.67
CA ILE A 35 -3.77 -7.13 5.98
C ILE A 35 -2.63 -7.21 7.01
N PRO A 36 -1.89 -8.32 7.12
CA PRO A 36 -0.79 -8.43 8.09
C PRO A 36 0.26 -7.31 7.95
N ALA A 37 0.76 -6.78 9.08
CA ALA A 37 1.70 -5.65 9.08
C ALA A 37 3.02 -5.92 8.33
N ASN A 38 3.48 -7.18 8.31
CA ASN A 38 4.65 -7.57 7.51
C ASN A 38 4.39 -7.44 5.99
N ILE A 39 3.17 -7.74 5.54
CA ILE A 39 2.74 -7.55 4.15
C ILE A 39 2.68 -6.06 3.82
N ILE A 40 2.08 -5.24 4.68
CA ILE A 40 2.08 -3.78 4.53
C ILE A 40 3.53 -3.25 4.41
N SER A 41 4.44 -3.73 5.25
CA SER A 41 5.87 -3.39 5.19
C SER A 41 6.52 -3.78 3.85
N ASP A 42 6.23 -4.98 3.34
CA ASP A 42 6.75 -5.45 2.06
C ASP A 42 6.24 -4.63 0.88
N LEU A 43 4.96 -4.25 0.90
CA LEU A 43 4.33 -3.42 -0.11
C LEU A 43 4.95 -2.02 -0.14
N GLU A 44 5.05 -1.34 1.02
CA GLU A 44 5.63 0.02 1.09
C GLU A 44 7.10 0.06 0.67
N ARG A 45 7.84 -1.03 0.90
CA ARG A 45 9.25 -1.16 0.48
C ARG A 45 9.43 -1.63 -0.96
N GLY A 46 8.34 -1.94 -1.67
CA GLY A 46 8.39 -2.52 -3.01
C GLY A 46 9.04 -3.91 -3.08
N LYS A 47 9.07 -4.65 -1.96
CA LYS A 47 9.53 -6.06 -1.94
C LYS A 47 8.47 -7.02 -2.42
N ARG A 48 7.20 -6.60 -2.42
CA ARG A 48 6.06 -7.39 -2.85
C ARG A 48 5.19 -6.58 -3.81
N GLN A 49 4.69 -7.23 -4.84
CA GLN A 49 3.73 -6.66 -5.77
C GLN A 49 2.36 -6.51 -5.11
N MET A 50 1.70 -5.38 -5.36
CA MET A 50 0.33 -5.14 -4.91
C MET A 50 -0.64 -6.02 -5.69
N SER A 51 -1.56 -6.70 -4.99
CA SER A 51 -2.68 -7.38 -5.63
C SER A 51 -3.90 -6.44 -5.71
N PRO A 52 -4.80 -6.61 -6.69
CA PRO A 52 -6.04 -5.83 -6.76
C PRO A 52 -6.88 -5.91 -5.49
N THR A 53 -6.93 -7.08 -4.85
CA THR A 53 -7.67 -7.28 -3.59
C THR A 53 -7.11 -6.43 -2.45
N TRP A 54 -5.78 -6.35 -2.32
CA TRP A 54 -5.17 -5.49 -1.31
C TRP A 54 -5.26 -4.02 -1.66
N ALA A 55 -5.09 -3.67 -2.94
CA ALA A 55 -5.22 -2.30 -3.39
C ALA A 55 -6.60 -1.72 -3.04
N LYS A 56 -7.68 -2.51 -3.23
CA LYS A 56 -9.04 -2.10 -2.84
C LYS A 56 -9.17 -1.86 -1.33
N ARG A 57 -8.72 -2.80 -0.51
CA ARG A 57 -8.75 -2.67 0.97
C ARG A 57 -7.93 -1.49 1.46
N ILE A 58 -6.78 -1.24 0.85
CA ILE A 58 -5.92 -0.09 1.19
C ILE A 58 -6.61 1.21 0.78
N ALA A 59 -7.16 1.30 -0.44
CA ALA A 59 -7.89 2.47 -0.92
C ALA A 59 -9.10 2.81 -0.03
N GLU A 60 -9.84 1.80 0.43
CA GLU A 60 -10.93 1.97 1.40
C GLU A 60 -10.43 2.55 2.74
N ALA A 61 -9.23 2.15 3.19
CA ALA A 61 -8.67 2.60 4.46
C ALA A 61 -8.02 3.98 4.41
N VAL A 62 -7.38 4.34 3.28
CA VAL A 62 -6.62 5.59 3.15
C VAL A 62 -7.37 6.68 2.38
N GLY A 63 -8.46 6.33 1.70
CA GLY A 63 -9.14 7.19 0.74
C GLY A 63 -8.36 7.28 -0.59
N GLY A 64 -9.08 7.27 -1.70
CA GLY A 64 -8.49 7.34 -3.05
C GLY A 64 -8.91 6.19 -3.96
N ASN A 65 -8.24 6.04 -5.10
CA ASN A 65 -8.56 5.00 -6.08
C ASN A 65 -7.55 3.85 -5.96
N TRP A 66 -8.05 2.61 -5.92
CA TRP A 66 -7.21 1.42 -5.82
C TRP A 66 -6.28 1.23 -7.03
N THR A 67 -6.62 1.79 -8.19
CA THR A 67 -5.75 1.78 -9.37
C THR A 67 -4.43 2.50 -9.14
N ASP A 68 -4.39 3.48 -8.23
CA ASP A 68 -3.19 4.26 -7.92
C ASP A 68 -2.05 3.40 -7.34
N PHE A 69 -2.38 2.20 -6.83
CA PHE A 69 -1.45 1.28 -6.16
C PHE A 69 -1.05 0.05 -7.01
N ILE A 70 -1.65 -0.14 -8.18
CA ILE A 70 -1.37 -1.29 -9.06
C ILE A 70 -0.75 -0.89 -10.41
N ASP A 71 -0.69 0.42 -10.67
CA ASP A 71 -0.01 1.04 -11.81
C ASP A 71 1.50 0.89 -11.83
#